data_AF-A0A4Q6EV52-F1
#
_entry.id   AF-A0A4Q6EV52-F1
#
_cell.length_a   1.000
_cell.length_b   1.000
_cell.length_c   1.000
_cell.angle_alpha   90.00
_cell.angle_beta   90.00
_cell.angle_gamma   90.00
#
_symmetry.space_group_name_H-M   'P 1'
#
loop_
_entity.id
_entity.type
_entity.pdbx_description
1 polymer ?
#
loop_
_entity_poly.entity_id
_entity_poly.type
_entity_poly.pdbx_seq_one_letter_code
_entity_poly.pdbx_strand_id
1 'polypeptide(L)'
;MMSSIILDWNLPLTWLSPLFALGAVFTGFVSILAPKTAVKLYGLSTGEEGLRFIPIFGARNLAIGVSALGLLVYGWRQPLGFLLGAAAIPGVVDAVITYRHGTRVAFWVHVIGTVVLVAYSAWLLY
;
A
#
# COMPACT_ATOMS: atom_id res chain seq x y z
N MET A 1 13.10 -25.43 -4.67
CA MET A 1 13.69 -24.81 -3.47
C MET A 1 12.51 -24.36 -2.61
N MET A 2 12.39 -24.82 -1.36
CA MET A 2 11.28 -24.40 -0.50
C MET A 2 11.53 -22.96 -0.04
N SER A 3 10.52 -22.09 -0.13
CA SER A 3 10.64 -20.70 0.32
C SER A 3 10.79 -20.66 1.84
N SER A 4 11.76 -19.88 2.32
CA SER A 4 11.97 -19.68 3.75
C SER A 4 10.81 -18.86 4.32
N ILE A 5 10.25 -19.29 5.45
CA ILE A 5 9.28 -18.47 6.20
C ILE A 5 9.93 -17.19 6.71
N ILE A 6 11.25 -17.20 6.91
CA ILE A 6 12.05 -16.07 7.38
C ILE A 6 12.59 -15.24 6.21
N LEU A 7 12.54 -13.92 6.38
CA LEU A 7 13.00 -12.91 5.44
C LEU A 7 14.53 -12.80 5.52
N ASP A 8 15.20 -13.08 4.40
CA ASP A 8 16.64 -12.88 4.25
C ASP A 8 16.92 -11.51 3.62
N TRP A 9 17.68 -10.68 4.34
CA TRP A 9 18.05 -9.33 3.94
C TRP A 9 19.07 -9.28 2.80
N ASN A 10 19.74 -10.40 2.49
CA ASN A 10 20.66 -10.51 1.37
C ASN A 10 19.95 -10.86 0.05
N LEU A 11 18.68 -11.26 0.11
CA LEU A 11 17.90 -11.53 -1.10
C LEU A 11 17.62 -10.24 -1.87
N PRO A 12 17.60 -10.32 -3.22
CA PRO A 12 17.23 -9.17 -4.03
C PRO A 12 15.81 -8.72 -3.66
N LEU A 13 15.54 -7.42 -3.72
CA LEU A 13 14.20 -6.84 -3.49
C LEU A 13 13.70 -6.85 -2.04
N THR A 14 14.40 -7.43 -1.06
CA THR A 14 13.97 -7.37 0.35
C THR A 14 13.81 -5.92 0.84
N TRP A 15 14.61 -4.99 0.32
CA TRP A 15 14.54 -3.55 0.60
C TRP A 15 13.20 -2.89 0.20
N LEU A 16 12.39 -3.50 -0.68
CA LEU A 16 11.07 -2.97 -1.04
C LEU A 16 10.08 -3.06 0.12
N SER A 17 10.24 -4.05 1.01
CA SER A 17 9.35 -4.26 2.14
C SER A 17 9.29 -3.06 3.10
N PRO A 18 10.42 -2.55 3.64
CA PRO A 18 10.39 -1.37 4.50
C PRO A 18 9.92 -0.13 3.74
N LEU A 19 10.25 0.02 2.44
CA LEU A 19 9.78 1.14 1.64
C LEU A 19 8.25 1.15 1.51
N PHE A 20 7.65 -0.01 1.21
CA PHE A 20 6.20 -0.16 1.18
C PHE A 20 5.58 0.15 2.53
N ALA A 21 6.09 -0.46 3.61
CA ALA A 21 5.53 -0.33 4.94
C ALA A 21 5.56 1.13 5.42
N LEU A 22 6.69 1.82 5.25
CA LEU A 22 6.84 3.23 5.59
C LEU A 22 5.97 4.13 4.70
N GLY A 23 5.88 3.84 3.39
CA GLY A 23 5.00 4.56 2.48
C GLY A 23 3.52 4.45 2.86
N ALA A 24 3.07 3.25 3.25
CA ALA A 24 1.71 3.01 3.72
C ALA A 24 1.42 3.75 5.04
N VAL A 25 2.36 3.72 6.00
CA VAL A 25 2.26 4.49 7.24
C VAL A 25 2.19 6.00 6.96
N PHE A 26 3.10 6.51 6.13
CA PHE A 26 3.15 7.94 5.76
C PHE A 26 1.83 8.39 5.12
N THR A 27 1.37 7.68 4.10
CA THR A 27 0.10 8.02 3.42
C THR A 27 -1.10 7.87 4.36
N GLY A 28 -1.05 6.93 5.30
CA GLY A 28 -2.03 6.79 6.37
C GLY A 28 -2.13 8.03 7.25
N PHE A 29 -0.99 8.48 7.79
CA PHE A 29 -0.93 9.69 8.62
C PHE A 29 -1.37 10.94 7.87
N VAL A 30 -0.88 11.15 6.64
CA VAL A 30 -1.25 12.33 5.85
C VAL A 30 -2.76 12.36 5.56
N SER A 31 -3.38 11.21 5.29
CA SER A 31 -4.83 11.13 5.06
C SER A 31 -5.68 11.42 6.30
N ILE A 32 -5.19 11.07 7.48
CA ILE A 32 -5.90 11.34 8.74
C ILE A 32 -5.71 12.80 9.17
N LEU A 33 -4.46 13.27 9.14
CA LEU A 33 -4.08 14.57 9.72
C LEU A 33 -4.25 15.73 8.73
N ALA A 34 -4.13 15.47 7.43
CA ALA A 34 -4.23 16.48 6.39
C ALA A 34 -5.03 15.98 5.16
N PRO A 35 -6.34 15.69 5.29
CA PRO A 35 -7.18 15.16 4.20
C PRO A 35 -7.08 15.95 2.88
N LYS A 36 -7.04 17.29 2.95
CA LYS A 36 -6.91 18.16 1.77
C LYS A 36 -5.58 17.97 1.04
N THR A 37 -4.51 17.67 1.78
CA THR A 37 -3.20 17.35 1.21
C THR A 37 -3.20 15.96 0.60
N ALA A 38 -3.79 14.98 1.28
CA ALA A 38 -3.92 13.62 0.79
C ALA A 38 -4.69 13.54 -0.54
N VAL A 39 -5.79 14.28 -0.68
CA VAL A 39 -6.52 14.37 -1.96
C VAL A 39 -5.62 14.80 -3.12
N LYS A 40 -4.78 15.81 -2.91
CA LYS A 40 -3.83 16.28 -3.93
C LYS A 40 -2.78 15.21 -4.24
N LEU A 41 -2.24 14.55 -3.22
CA LEU A 41 -1.26 13.47 -3.37
C LEU A 41 -1.83 12.28 -4.14
N TYR A 42 -3.10 11.93 -3.89
CA TYR A 42 -3.79 10.86 -4.60
C TYR A 42 -4.32 11.29 -5.97
N GLY A 43 -4.11 12.55 -6.37
CA GLY A 43 -4.61 13.10 -7.61
C GLY A 43 -6.13 12.97 -7.75
N LEU A 44 -6.85 13.08 -6.63
CA LEU A 44 -8.31 13.03 -6.58
C LEU A 44 -8.92 14.42 -6.76
N SER A 45 -10.11 14.46 -7.34
CA SER A 45 -10.99 15.62 -7.33
C SER A 45 -12.18 15.33 -6.41
N THR A 46 -12.32 16.08 -5.33
CA THR A 46 -13.44 15.89 -4.40
C THR A 46 -13.90 17.23 -3.81
N GLY A 47 -15.21 17.34 -3.62
CA GLY A 47 -15.80 18.37 -2.76
C GLY A 47 -15.65 18.05 -1.27
N GLU A 48 -16.21 18.92 -0.42
CA GLU A 48 -16.15 18.80 1.04
C GLU A 48 -16.75 17.48 1.57
N GLU A 49 -17.75 16.92 0.90
CA GLU A 49 -18.33 15.63 1.30
C GLU A 49 -17.33 14.48 1.17
N GLY A 50 -16.60 14.39 0.06
CA GLY A 50 -15.62 13.32 -0.14
C GLY A 50 -14.37 13.46 0.75
N LEU A 51 -14.07 14.67 1.27
CA LEU A 51 -13.01 14.85 2.28
C LEU A 51 -13.27 14.05 3.56
N ARG A 52 -14.54 13.81 3.91
CA ARG A 52 -14.92 13.04 5.10
C ARG A 52 -14.52 11.57 5.02
N PHE A 53 -14.30 11.05 3.81
CA PHE A 53 -13.92 9.65 3.59
C PHE A 53 -12.42 9.45 3.51
N ILE A 54 -11.63 10.51 3.34
CA ILE A 54 -10.17 10.42 3.23
C ILE A 54 -9.52 9.82 4.50
N PRO A 55 -9.94 10.18 5.73
CA PRO A 55 -9.41 9.53 6.94
C PRO A 55 -9.64 8.02 6.99
N ILE A 56 -10.68 7.48 6.33
CA ILE A 56 -10.94 6.04 6.28
C ILE A 56 -9.89 5.34 5.42
N PHE A 57 -9.53 5.90 4.26
CA PHE A 57 -8.39 5.43 3.47
C PHE A 57 -7.08 5.52 4.26
N GLY A 58 -6.95 6.60 5.05
CA GLY A 58 -5.82 6.80 5.93
C GLY A 58 -5.68 5.70 6.99
N ALA A 59 -6.76 5.40 7.72
CA ALA A 59 -6.77 4.35 8.73
C ALA A 59 -6.44 2.98 8.13
N ARG A 60 -6.98 2.67 6.95
CA ARG A 60 -6.66 1.45 6.19
C ARG A 60 -5.17 1.36 5.88
N ASN A 61 -4.59 2.41 5.26
CA ASN A 61 -3.18 2.42 4.89
C ASN A 61 -2.26 2.35 6.12
N LEU A 62 -2.64 3.03 7.20
CA LEU A 62 -1.90 2.99 8.46
C LEU A 62 -1.92 1.59 9.06
N ALA A 63 -3.08 0.90 9.09
CA ALA A 63 -3.18 -0.47 9.56
C ALA A 63 -2.29 -1.42 8.74
N ILE A 64 -2.37 -1.35 7.40
CA ILE A 64 -1.53 -2.17 6.50
C ILE A 64 -0.04 -1.89 6.76
N GLY A 65 0.36 -0.63 6.83
CA GLY A 65 1.75 -0.23 7.04
C GLY A 65 2.31 -0.67 8.40
N VAL A 66 1.55 -0.45 9.49
CA VAL A 66 1.94 -0.87 10.84
C VAL A 66 2.01 -2.39 10.94
N SER A 67 1.06 -3.12 10.37
CA SER A 67 1.12 -4.59 10.29
C SER A 67 2.35 -5.06 9.52
N ALA A 68 2.68 -4.43 8.38
CA ALA A 68 3.87 -4.76 7.61
C ALA A 68 5.18 -4.49 8.39
N LEU A 69 5.26 -3.36 9.10
CA LEU A 69 6.39 -3.08 9.99
C LEU A 69 6.53 -4.12 11.10
N GLY A 70 5.41 -4.53 11.73
CA GLY A 70 5.42 -5.60 12.72
C GLY A 70 5.98 -6.91 12.16
N LEU A 71 5.51 -7.33 10.98
CA LEU A 71 6.00 -8.54 10.31
C LEU A 71 7.49 -8.44 9.93
N LEU A 72 7.97 -7.24 9.57
CA LEU A 72 9.38 -7.00 9.28
C LEU A 72 10.27 -7.12 10.52
N VAL A 73 9.82 -6.68 11.69
CA VAL A 73 10.55 -6.83 12.96
C VAL A 73 10.78 -8.31 13.29
N TYR A 74 9.80 -9.17 13.03
CA TYR A 74 9.92 -10.63 13.22
C TYR A 74 10.59 -11.34 12.04
N GLY A 75 10.90 -10.62 10.95
CA GLY A 75 11.45 -11.20 9.73
C GLY A 75 10.54 -12.24 9.08
N TRP A 76 9.22 -12.07 9.13
CA TRP A 76 8.27 -13.06 8.60
C TRP A 76 7.94 -12.80 7.11
N ARG A 77 8.63 -13.53 6.23
CA ARG A 77 8.53 -13.38 4.77
C ARG A 77 7.15 -13.73 4.21
N GLN A 78 6.68 -14.96 4.43
CA GLN A 78 5.42 -15.41 3.85
C GLN A 78 4.19 -14.68 4.42
N PRO A 79 4.06 -14.47 5.75
CA PRO A 79 3.00 -13.62 6.29
C PRO A 79 2.99 -12.21 5.69
N LEU A 80 4.18 -11.61 5.47
CA LEU A 80 4.28 -10.33 4.77
C LEU A 80 3.77 -10.45 3.33
N GLY A 81 4.16 -11.51 2.61
CA GLY A 81 3.64 -11.82 1.27
C GLY A 81 2.11 -11.87 1.22
N PHE A 82 1.47 -12.57 2.17
CA PHE A 82 0.01 -12.62 2.27
C PHE A 82 -0.62 -11.25 2.57
N LEU A 83 -0.04 -10.49 3.50
CA LEU A 83 -0.51 -9.13 3.82
C LEU A 83 -0.47 -8.22 2.59
N LEU A 84 0.65 -8.24 1.85
CA LEU A 84 0.82 -7.43 0.64
C LEU A 84 -0.13 -7.87 -0.48
N GLY A 85 -0.35 -9.19 -0.62
CA GLY A 85 -1.32 -9.73 -1.56
C GLY A 85 -2.75 -9.26 -1.23
N ALA A 86 -3.13 -9.29 0.05
CA ALA A 86 -4.42 -8.78 0.50
C ALA A 86 -4.54 -7.25 0.27
N ALA A 87 -3.45 -6.49 0.45
CA ALA A 87 -3.40 -5.06 0.19
C ALA A 87 -3.50 -4.70 -1.32
N ALA A 88 -3.36 -5.66 -2.23
CA ALA A 88 -3.67 -5.44 -3.64
C ALA A 88 -5.17 -5.20 -3.88
N ILE A 89 -6.06 -5.75 -3.04
CA ILE A 89 -7.52 -5.55 -3.15
C ILE A 89 -7.87 -4.06 -3.05
N PRO A 90 -7.47 -3.32 -1.99
CA PRO A 90 -7.67 -1.88 -1.96
C PRO A 90 -6.92 -1.15 -3.07
N GLY A 91 -5.76 -1.65 -3.53
CA GLY A 91 -5.06 -1.09 -4.70
C GLY A 91 -5.90 -1.10 -5.99
N VAL A 92 -6.62 -2.20 -6.26
CA VAL A 92 -7.57 -2.29 -7.37
C VAL A 92 -8.73 -1.30 -7.18
N VAL A 93 -9.28 -1.22 -5.96
CA VAL A 93 -10.36 -0.26 -5.65
C VAL A 93 -9.88 1.18 -5.87
N ASP A 94 -8.67 1.52 -5.43
CA ASP A 94 -8.10 2.85 -5.58
C ASP A 94 -7.85 3.19 -7.07
N ALA A 95 -7.46 2.20 -7.88
CA ALA A 95 -7.38 2.36 -9.35
C ALA A 95 -8.76 2.67 -9.95
N VAL A 96 -9.81 1.97 -9.53
CA VAL A 96 -11.19 2.27 -10.01
C VAL A 96 -11.65 3.66 -9.56
N ILE A 97 -11.38 4.04 -8.32
CA ILE A 97 -11.74 5.37 -7.78
C ILE A 97 -11.03 6.47 -8.57
N THR A 98 -9.71 6.34 -8.78
CA THR A 98 -8.92 7.34 -9.50
C THR A 98 -9.23 7.40 -11.00
N TYR A 99 -9.67 6.29 -11.60
CA TYR A 99 -10.24 6.30 -12.95
C TYR A 99 -11.52 7.15 -13.04
N ARG A 100 -12.39 7.08 -12.04
CA ARG A 100 -13.69 7.78 -12.03
C ARG A 100 -13.63 9.21 -11.51
N HIS A 101 -12.76 9.48 -10.54
CA HIS A 101 -12.77 10.70 -9.73
C HIS A 101 -11.40 11.37 -9.60
N GLY A 102 -10.37 10.83 -10.26
CA GLY A 102 -9.00 11.33 -10.17
C GLY A 102 -8.39 11.67 -11.53
N THR A 103 -7.09 11.90 -11.51
CA THR A 103 -6.30 12.15 -12.71
C THR A 103 -5.89 10.84 -13.39
N ARG A 104 -5.63 10.91 -14.69
CA ARG A 104 -5.07 9.78 -15.45
C ARG A 104 -3.73 9.30 -14.89
N VAL A 105 -2.93 10.22 -14.33
CA VAL A 105 -1.66 9.88 -13.69
C VAL A 105 -1.91 9.04 -12.44
N ALA A 106 -2.82 9.48 -11.57
CA ALA A 106 -3.18 8.75 -10.36
C ALA A 106 -3.69 7.33 -10.68
N PHE A 107 -4.56 7.20 -11.69
CA PHE A 107 -5.02 5.90 -12.17
C PHE A 107 -3.85 4.96 -12.50
N TRP A 108 -2.91 5.40 -13.33
CA TRP A 108 -1.77 4.58 -13.71
C TRP A 108 -0.83 4.27 -12.55
N VAL A 109 -0.64 5.22 -11.62
CA VAL A 109 0.14 4.98 -10.40
C VAL A 109 -0.47 3.83 -9.58
N HIS A 110 -1.79 3.81 -9.39
CA HIS A 110 -2.45 2.73 -8.66
C HIS A 110 -2.44 1.41 -9.43
N VAL A 111 -2.65 1.41 -10.76
CA VAL A 111 -2.56 0.18 -11.57
C VAL A 111 -1.16 -0.42 -11.48
N ILE A 112 -0.12 0.37 -11.76
CA ILE A 112 1.27 -0.09 -11.74
C ILE A 112 1.67 -0.52 -10.32
N GLY A 113 1.35 0.30 -9.31
CA GLY A 113 1.63 0.00 -7.91
C GLY A 113 0.97 -1.30 -7.46
N THR A 114 -0.27 -1.56 -7.88
CA THR A 114 -1.00 -2.81 -7.58
C THR A 114 -0.35 -4.00 -8.28
N VAL A 115 0.04 -3.89 -9.54
CA VAL A 115 0.75 -4.96 -10.26
C VAL A 115 2.09 -5.28 -9.59
N VAL A 116 2.87 -4.26 -9.23
CA VAL A 116 4.13 -4.42 -8.49
C VAL A 116 3.86 -5.10 -7.15
N LEU A 117 2.82 -4.71 -6.43
CA LEU A 117 2.47 -5.28 -5.13
C LEU A 117 2.08 -6.76 -5.25
N VAL A 118 1.31 -7.14 -6.26
CA VAL A 118 0.96 -8.54 -6.55
C VAL A 118 2.20 -9.35 -6.92
N ALA A 119 3.05 -8.83 -7.81
CA ALA A 119 4.29 -9.51 -8.19
C ALA A 119 5.24 -9.69 -6.99
N TYR A 120 5.34 -8.66 -6.13
CA TYR A 120 6.17 -8.72 -4.95
C TYR A 120 5.61 -9.64 -3.86
N SER A 121 4.28 -9.67 -3.69
CA SER A 121 3.60 -10.64 -2.85
C SER A 121 3.89 -12.08 -3.32
N ALA A 122 3.74 -12.36 -4.61
CA ALA A 122 4.06 -13.66 -5.18
C ALA A 122 5.53 -14.03 -4.96
N TRP A 123 6.45 -13.06 -5.13
CA TRP A 123 7.86 -13.27 -4.83
C TRP A 123 8.11 -13.61 -3.36
N LEU A 124 7.47 -12.93 -2.41
CA LEU A 124 7.60 -13.23 -0.98
C LEU A 124 7.03 -14.60 -0.60
N LEU A 125 6.06 -15.12 -1.34
CA LEU A 125 5.44 -16.42 -1.10
C LEU A 125 6.24 -17.58 -1.72
N TYR A 126 6.96 -17.32 -2.81
CA TYR A 126 7.87 -18.25 -3.49
C TYR A 126 9.30 -18.21 -2.92
#